data_AF-A0AAW1PEW5-F1
#
_entry.id   AF-A0AAW1PEW5-F1
#
_cell.length_a   1.000
_cell.length_b   1.000
_cell.length_c   1.000
_cell.angle_alpha   90.00
_cell.angle_beta   90.00
_cell.angle_gamma   90.00
#
_symmetry.space_group_name_H-M   'P 1'
#
loop_
_entity.id
_entity.type
_entity.pdbx_description
1 polymer ?
#
loop_
_entity_poly.entity_id
_entity_poly.type
_entity_poly.pdbx_seq_one_letter_code
_entity_poly.pdbx_strand_id
1 'polypeptide(L)'
;MIDCSEAPQATHLFDGQPANSLAGSAQGLDKLLQAAHQQRVKQLRRIQQMRKATEQQLHLQRSYEEKQQKELLRAQVQAAERRRAAAEKALNDVLVEKRRHEAALAAQERADAVRRAAEEKLRRADGLAAALAAEKAQQQAEKKKRAENVAVRRQEIYQRGLAALEERKRALAEKERAAEANLQAATTLRQETEHHKHQHEQQREAQRRQAQERAEQDLQNRTRYFQRKQLQREHTMQRKSQEAEAVRRAHAEEMRLRQDYIRQRLSLKEQRDAAELHALNKKIKEKMNRAVLIEQQRQTLMTEMQRIRKDIARQEQWLKESFERMEHTGRFELPPELAELENSGIVPLTSRSVSSPGSVPHPKPAATRPLSARPAVAKSAPSGQTYAARHKRPQSASARPKPEPFTVEARANQSLAVLLEAEQAKEAEREAILATVTDKRERRRLGKLFSLERANASAAISTLVEHAGANPASQELDKD
;
A
#
# COMPACT_ATOMS: atom_id res chain seq x y z
N MET A 1 89.96 -43.32 106.52
CA MET A 1 88.90 -43.72 107.47
C MET A 1 88.71 -45.22 107.31
N ILE A 2 88.78 -45.99 108.41
CA ILE A 2 87.95 -47.20 108.70
C ILE A 2 88.10 -48.39 107.72
N ASP A 3 88.46 -49.63 108.09
CA ASP A 3 88.92 -50.22 109.36
C ASP A 3 89.47 -51.67 109.14
N CYS A 4 90.12 -52.25 110.17
CA CYS A 4 90.15 -53.67 110.61
C CYS A 4 90.43 -54.83 109.60
N SER A 5 91.47 -55.67 109.74
CA SER A 5 91.69 -56.80 110.71
C SER A 5 90.71 -57.99 110.51
N GLU A 6 91.04 -59.29 110.62
CA GLU A 6 91.91 -60.03 111.58
C GLU A 6 92.50 -61.35 111.02
N ALA A 7 93.22 -62.12 111.86
CA ALA A 7 93.71 -63.51 111.70
C ALA A 7 93.62 -64.22 113.09
N PRO A 8 94.26 -65.38 113.43
CA PRO A 8 94.75 -66.58 112.72
C PRO A 8 94.34 -67.93 113.47
N GLN A 9 95.11 -69.03 113.31
CA GLN A 9 95.26 -70.22 114.21
C GLN A 9 94.22 -71.37 114.14
N ALA A 10 94.49 -72.65 114.49
CA ALA A 10 95.75 -73.45 114.64
C ALA A 10 95.45 -74.98 114.68
N THR A 11 96.48 -75.80 114.91
CA THR A 11 96.58 -77.27 114.74
C THR A 11 96.00 -78.19 115.85
N HIS A 12 95.73 -79.45 115.47
CA HIS A 12 95.48 -80.62 116.34
C HIS A 12 96.57 -80.88 117.39
N LEU A 13 96.22 -81.54 118.52
CA LEU A 13 97.16 -82.15 119.45
C LEU A 13 96.67 -83.50 120.03
N PHE A 14 97.61 -84.43 120.20
CA PHE A 14 97.50 -85.83 120.67
C PHE A 14 98.93 -86.28 121.04
N ASP A 15 99.28 -87.14 122.00
CA ASP A 15 98.56 -88.00 122.97
C ASP A 15 99.43 -88.11 124.27
N GLY A 16 98.96 -88.72 125.37
CA GLY A 16 99.76 -88.94 126.57
C GLY A 16 99.38 -90.15 127.44
N GLN A 17 100.32 -91.10 127.62
CA GLN A 17 100.25 -92.24 128.56
C GLN A 17 100.84 -91.90 129.95
N PRO A 18 100.49 -92.65 131.03
CA PRO A 18 101.41 -93.66 131.62
C PRO A 18 100.69 -94.86 132.33
N ALA A 19 101.32 -95.85 132.98
CA ALA A 19 102.52 -96.69 132.73
C ALA A 19 102.57 -97.85 133.78
N ASN A 20 103.11 -99.05 133.46
CA ASN A 20 103.34 -100.20 134.38
C ASN A 20 104.26 -101.26 133.72
N SER A 21 104.99 -102.16 134.39
CA SER A 21 105.34 -102.35 135.82
C SER A 21 106.65 -103.19 135.94
N LEU A 22 107.26 -103.27 137.13
CA LEU A 22 108.46 -104.08 137.40
C LEU A 22 108.13 -105.53 137.81
N ALA A 23 109.03 -106.47 137.45
CA ALA A 23 109.21 -107.74 138.15
C ALA A 23 110.66 -108.25 137.93
N GLY A 24 111.20 -109.03 138.88
CA GLY A 24 112.53 -109.63 138.71
C GLY A 24 112.78 -110.83 139.62
N SER A 25 113.82 -111.62 139.32
CA SER A 25 114.74 -112.22 140.31
C SER A 25 115.78 -113.19 139.68
N ALA A 26 116.84 -113.41 140.45
CA ALA A 26 117.80 -114.52 140.50
C ALA A 26 117.98 -115.46 139.28
N GLN A 27 119.20 -115.46 138.72
CA GLN A 27 120.03 -116.64 138.35
C GLN A 27 121.30 -116.10 137.66
N GLY A 28 122.45 -116.20 138.34
CA GLY A 28 123.37 -115.06 138.42
C GLY A 28 124.76 -115.16 137.78
N LEU A 29 125.03 -116.02 136.78
CA LEU A 29 126.34 -116.00 136.10
C LEU A 29 126.26 -115.96 134.56
N ASP A 30 125.53 -116.87 133.91
CA ASP A 30 125.33 -116.82 132.44
C ASP A 30 124.63 -115.53 131.99
N LYS A 31 123.71 -115.01 132.82
CA LYS A 31 123.06 -113.72 132.59
C LYS A 31 124.06 -112.55 132.55
N LEU A 32 125.28 -112.68 133.07
CA LEU A 32 126.29 -111.61 133.07
C LEU A 32 127.04 -111.55 131.72
N LEU A 33 127.44 -112.68 131.17
CA LEU A 33 127.96 -112.77 129.79
C LEU A 33 126.87 -112.44 128.75
N GLN A 34 125.65 -112.94 128.96
CA GLN A 34 124.52 -112.63 128.09
C GLN A 34 124.09 -111.15 128.21
N ALA A 35 124.18 -110.53 129.41
CA ALA A 35 123.96 -109.10 129.58
C ALA A 35 125.07 -108.27 128.93
N ALA A 36 126.34 -108.68 128.99
CA ALA A 36 127.44 -108.00 128.29
C ALA A 36 127.23 -108.05 126.77
N HIS A 37 126.84 -109.19 126.22
CA HIS A 37 126.49 -109.33 124.80
C HIS A 37 125.24 -108.49 124.44
N GLN A 38 124.18 -108.54 125.25
CA GLN A 38 122.98 -107.72 125.05
C GLN A 38 123.26 -106.22 125.20
N GLN A 39 124.18 -105.80 126.07
CA GLN A 39 124.61 -104.39 126.16
C GLN A 39 125.39 -103.97 124.91
N ARG A 40 126.28 -104.81 124.37
CA ARG A 40 126.96 -104.55 123.10
C ARG A 40 125.98 -104.45 121.93
N VAL A 41 124.97 -105.33 121.86
CA VAL A 41 123.89 -105.25 120.87
C VAL A 41 123.00 -104.01 121.08
N LYS A 42 122.69 -103.63 122.32
CA LYS A 42 121.97 -102.39 122.64
C LYS A 42 122.77 -101.14 122.26
N GLN A 43 124.09 -101.13 122.48
CA GLN A 43 124.98 -100.04 122.04
C GLN A 43 125.03 -99.95 120.51
N LEU A 44 125.17 -101.08 119.79
CA LEU A 44 125.13 -101.09 118.32
C LEU A 44 123.78 -100.63 117.77
N ARG A 45 122.65 -101.08 118.35
CA ARG A 45 121.31 -100.57 117.99
C ARG A 45 121.17 -99.09 118.29
N ARG A 46 121.70 -98.58 119.41
CA ARG A 46 121.68 -97.15 119.75
C ARG A 46 122.53 -96.33 118.76
N ILE A 47 123.69 -96.83 118.35
CA ILE A 47 124.55 -96.20 117.32
C ILE A 47 123.84 -96.20 115.95
N GLN A 48 123.19 -97.30 115.56
CA GLN A 48 122.37 -97.35 114.33
C GLN A 48 121.15 -96.42 114.39
N GLN A 49 120.47 -96.33 115.52
CA GLN A 49 119.37 -95.39 115.74
C GLN A 49 119.86 -93.93 115.68
N MET A 50 121.01 -93.60 116.30
CA MET A 50 121.58 -92.27 116.17
C MET A 50 122.01 -91.97 114.73
N ARG A 51 122.64 -92.91 114.01
CA ARG A 51 122.95 -92.73 112.58
C ARG A 51 121.69 -92.45 111.76
N LYS A 52 120.64 -93.26 111.93
CA LYS A 52 119.37 -93.07 111.21
C LYS A 52 118.69 -91.75 111.57
N ALA A 53 118.76 -91.31 112.83
CA ALA A 53 118.27 -90.00 113.26
C ALA A 53 119.08 -88.85 112.66
N THR A 54 120.42 -88.96 112.60
CA THR A 54 121.27 -87.96 111.95
C THR A 54 121.06 -87.91 110.43
N GLU A 55 120.85 -89.06 109.77
CA GLU A 55 120.51 -89.14 108.34
C GLU A 55 119.15 -88.48 108.06
N GLN A 56 118.16 -88.70 108.93
CA GLN A 56 116.86 -88.04 108.85
C GLN A 56 116.96 -86.53 109.08
N GLN A 57 117.76 -86.06 110.05
CA GLN A 57 118.03 -84.64 110.23
C GLN A 57 118.75 -84.02 109.02
N LEU A 58 119.77 -84.67 108.48
CA LEU A 58 120.50 -84.19 107.29
C LEU A 58 119.59 -84.13 106.06
N HIS A 59 118.69 -85.09 105.89
CA HIS A 59 117.70 -85.08 104.81
C HIS A 59 116.68 -83.94 105.00
N LEU A 60 116.18 -83.72 106.23
CA LEU A 60 115.30 -82.58 106.53
C LEU A 60 116.01 -81.25 106.24
N GLN A 61 117.26 -81.10 106.69
CA GLN A 61 118.06 -79.89 106.49
C GLN A 61 118.31 -79.59 105.01
N ARG A 62 118.73 -80.60 104.22
CA ARG A 62 118.85 -80.48 102.75
C ARG A 62 117.52 -80.13 102.08
N SER A 63 116.41 -80.76 102.51
CA SER A 63 115.08 -80.46 101.96
C SER A 63 114.61 -79.04 102.28
N TYR A 64 115.10 -78.46 103.38
CA TYR A 64 114.82 -77.08 103.79
C TYR A 64 115.67 -76.08 102.99
N GLU A 65 116.98 -76.36 102.83
CA GLU A 65 117.89 -75.58 101.98
C GLU A 65 117.44 -75.56 100.51
N GLU A 66 117.04 -76.71 99.95
CA GLU A 66 116.54 -76.81 98.58
C GLU A 66 115.20 -76.05 98.40
N LYS A 67 114.34 -76.04 99.43
CA LYS A 67 113.13 -75.18 99.43
C LYS A 67 113.49 -73.71 99.44
N GLN A 68 114.40 -73.26 100.32
CA GLN A 68 114.83 -71.86 100.37
C GLN A 68 115.48 -71.40 99.05
N GLN A 69 116.30 -72.24 98.42
CA GLN A 69 116.89 -71.93 97.11
C GLN A 69 115.81 -71.82 96.02
N LYS A 70 114.81 -72.71 96.00
CA LYS A 70 113.68 -72.63 95.05
C LYS A 70 112.79 -71.41 95.31
N GLU A 71 112.58 -71.02 96.56
CA GLU A 71 111.84 -69.80 96.90
C GLU A 71 112.60 -68.53 96.53
N LEU A 72 113.91 -68.47 96.76
CA LEU A 72 114.78 -67.36 96.31
C LEU A 72 114.74 -67.21 94.78
N LEU A 73 114.84 -68.30 94.02
CA LEU A 73 114.75 -68.27 92.56
C LEU A 73 113.35 -67.80 92.10
N ARG A 74 112.27 -68.28 92.72
CA ARG A 74 110.90 -67.80 92.43
C ARG A 74 110.75 -66.31 92.73
N ALA A 75 111.29 -65.83 93.84
CA ALA A 75 111.27 -64.41 94.21
C ALA A 75 112.06 -63.55 93.21
N GLN A 76 113.23 -64.02 92.74
CA GLN A 76 114.02 -63.32 91.71
C GLN A 76 113.28 -63.25 90.36
N VAL A 77 112.64 -64.35 89.92
CA VAL A 77 111.84 -64.35 88.69
C VAL A 77 110.66 -63.38 88.81
N GLN A 78 109.89 -63.44 89.89
CA GLN A 78 108.77 -62.50 90.11
C GLN A 78 109.23 -61.05 90.22
N ALA A 79 110.40 -60.77 90.80
CA ALA A 79 110.97 -59.43 90.83
C ALA A 79 111.40 -58.94 89.43
N ALA A 80 111.93 -59.82 88.58
CA ALA A 80 112.28 -59.51 87.20
C ALA A 80 111.02 -59.25 86.34
N GLU A 81 109.97 -60.06 86.48
CA GLU A 81 108.68 -59.87 85.82
C GLU A 81 108.02 -58.55 86.22
N ARG A 82 107.99 -58.22 87.53
CA ARG A 82 107.49 -56.93 88.01
C ARG A 82 108.27 -55.75 87.44
N ARG A 83 109.59 -55.85 87.30
CA ARG A 83 110.43 -54.82 86.66
C ARG A 83 110.13 -54.67 85.17
N ARG A 84 109.94 -55.77 84.43
CA ARG A 84 109.51 -55.72 83.01
C ARG A 84 108.13 -55.09 82.85
N ALA A 85 107.14 -55.53 83.63
CA ALA A 85 105.79 -54.97 83.60
C ALA A 85 105.76 -53.47 84.01
N ALA A 86 106.62 -53.05 84.94
CA ALA A 86 106.76 -51.63 85.28
C ALA A 86 107.40 -50.81 84.15
N ALA A 87 108.41 -51.33 83.47
CA ALA A 87 109.04 -50.68 82.32
C ALA A 87 108.10 -50.58 81.11
N GLU A 88 107.32 -51.63 80.82
CA GLU A 88 106.30 -51.63 79.77
C GLU A 88 105.16 -50.66 80.08
N LYS A 89 104.73 -50.53 81.35
CA LYS A 89 103.78 -49.49 81.76
C LYS A 89 104.36 -48.10 81.55
N ALA A 90 105.56 -47.82 82.04
CA ALA A 90 106.21 -46.51 81.87
C ALA A 90 106.36 -46.12 80.38
N LEU A 91 106.70 -47.08 79.51
CA LEU A 91 106.78 -46.83 78.06
C LEU A 91 105.40 -46.54 77.45
N ASN A 92 104.36 -47.28 77.84
CA ASN A 92 102.99 -47.02 77.40
C ASN A 92 102.46 -45.68 77.91
N ASP A 93 102.75 -45.30 79.16
CA ASP A 93 102.33 -44.02 79.74
C ASP A 93 102.95 -42.84 78.96
N VAL A 94 104.25 -42.92 78.61
CA VAL A 94 104.90 -41.92 77.74
C VAL A 94 104.26 -41.84 76.35
N LEU A 95 103.89 -42.98 75.76
CA LEU A 95 103.18 -43.00 74.46
C LEU A 95 101.75 -42.46 74.55
N VAL A 96 101.06 -42.67 75.67
CA VAL A 96 99.72 -42.11 75.94
C VAL A 96 99.80 -40.61 76.15
N GLU A 97 100.77 -40.10 76.93
CA GLU A 97 100.97 -38.65 77.10
C GLU A 97 101.38 -37.97 75.80
N LYS A 98 102.23 -38.60 74.97
CA LYS A 98 102.54 -38.08 73.63
C LYS A 98 101.28 -37.99 72.76
N ARG A 99 100.46 -39.05 72.73
CA ARG A 99 99.17 -39.05 72.00
C ARG A 99 98.17 -38.05 72.56
N ARG A 100 98.16 -37.80 73.88
CA ARG A 100 97.33 -36.76 74.52
C ARG A 100 97.77 -35.37 74.09
N HIS A 101 99.07 -35.09 74.06
CA HIS A 101 99.60 -33.82 73.56
C HIS A 101 99.31 -33.61 72.06
N GLU A 102 99.53 -34.63 71.22
CA GLU A 102 99.21 -34.59 69.79
C GLU A 102 97.69 -34.39 69.56
N ALA A 103 96.84 -35.08 70.33
CA ALA A 103 95.39 -34.90 70.27
C ALA A 103 94.93 -33.53 70.79
N ALA A 104 95.58 -32.98 71.82
CA ALA A 104 95.29 -31.64 72.34
C ALA A 104 95.67 -30.55 71.34
N LEU A 105 96.84 -30.66 70.70
CA LEU A 105 97.27 -29.75 69.62
C LEU A 105 96.31 -29.84 68.42
N ALA A 106 95.98 -31.05 67.96
CA ALA A 106 95.02 -31.24 66.87
C ALA A 106 93.60 -30.75 67.23
N ALA A 107 93.19 -30.83 68.50
CA ALA A 107 91.93 -30.26 68.97
C ALA A 107 91.97 -28.72 69.00
N GLN A 108 93.10 -28.13 69.40
CA GLN A 108 93.30 -26.68 69.40
C GLN A 108 93.33 -26.12 67.97
N GLU A 109 94.07 -26.75 67.05
CA GLU A 109 94.07 -26.38 65.62
C GLU A 109 92.68 -26.46 65.01
N ARG A 110 91.89 -27.50 65.34
CA ARG A 110 90.48 -27.60 64.91
C ARG A 110 89.61 -26.50 65.53
N ALA A 111 89.78 -26.19 66.81
CA ALA A 111 89.04 -25.12 67.47
C ALA A 111 89.34 -23.75 66.85
N ASP A 112 90.61 -23.46 66.56
CA ASP A 112 91.03 -22.20 65.93
C ASP A 112 90.66 -22.14 64.44
N ALA A 113 90.67 -23.26 63.72
CA ALA A 113 90.11 -23.34 62.37
C ALA A 113 88.58 -23.09 62.35
N VAL A 114 87.84 -23.64 63.33
CA VAL A 114 86.40 -23.36 63.50
C VAL A 114 86.14 -21.91 63.87
N ARG A 115 86.96 -21.30 64.74
CA ARG A 115 86.88 -19.86 65.07
C ARG A 115 87.12 -18.99 63.83
N ARG A 116 88.20 -19.22 63.08
CA ARG A 116 88.48 -18.48 61.83
C ARG A 116 87.35 -18.66 60.80
N ALA A 117 86.83 -19.88 60.64
CA ALA A 117 85.68 -20.14 59.76
C ALA A 117 84.38 -19.47 60.24
N ALA A 118 84.19 -19.31 61.56
CA ALA A 118 83.07 -18.56 62.12
C ALA A 118 83.24 -17.05 61.94
N GLU A 119 84.44 -16.50 62.17
CA GLU A 119 84.79 -15.10 61.92
C GLU A 119 84.67 -14.73 60.43
N GLU A 120 85.09 -15.60 59.52
CA GLU A 120 84.87 -15.43 58.09
C GLU A 120 83.38 -15.46 57.72
N LYS A 121 82.59 -16.36 58.33
CA LYS A 121 81.13 -16.38 58.13
C LYS A 121 80.47 -15.10 58.66
N LEU A 122 80.94 -14.57 59.79
CA LEU A 122 80.51 -13.29 60.36
C LEU A 122 80.87 -12.14 59.42
N ARG A 123 82.12 -12.02 58.97
CA ARG A 123 82.54 -11.01 57.97
C ARG A 123 81.78 -11.11 56.65
N ARG A 124 81.44 -12.32 56.19
CA ARG A 124 80.58 -12.52 55.00
C ARG A 124 79.13 -12.12 55.28
N ALA A 125 78.59 -12.40 56.46
CA ALA A 125 77.26 -11.98 56.87
C ALA A 125 77.17 -10.45 57.01
N ASP A 126 78.17 -9.81 57.63
CA ASP A 126 78.31 -8.35 57.75
C ASP A 126 78.47 -7.70 56.37
N GLY A 127 79.29 -8.28 55.49
CA GLY A 127 79.43 -7.83 54.10
C GLY A 127 78.14 -7.93 53.30
N LEU A 128 77.38 -9.02 53.45
CA LEU A 128 76.06 -9.18 52.84
C LEU A 128 75.01 -8.25 53.46
N ALA A 129 75.05 -8.01 54.77
CA ALA A 129 74.18 -7.06 55.45
C ALA A 129 74.46 -5.62 55.01
N ALA A 130 75.73 -5.24 54.87
CA ALA A 130 76.16 -3.95 54.32
C ALA A 130 75.77 -3.80 52.85
N ALA A 131 75.93 -4.85 52.03
CA ALA A 131 75.51 -4.86 50.64
C ALA A 131 73.97 -4.70 50.51
N LEU A 132 73.18 -5.45 51.29
CA LEU A 132 71.73 -5.32 51.34
C LEU A 132 71.26 -3.98 51.90
N ALA A 133 72.00 -3.38 52.83
CA ALA A 133 71.72 -2.03 53.33
C ALA A 133 72.00 -0.96 52.25
N ALA A 134 73.12 -1.08 51.54
CA ALA A 134 73.46 -0.21 50.41
C ALA A 134 72.47 -0.36 49.25
N GLU A 135 72.06 -1.59 48.91
CA GLU A 135 71.04 -1.86 47.90
C GLU A 135 69.68 -1.28 48.31
N LYS A 136 69.25 -1.47 49.57
CA LYS A 136 68.02 -0.85 50.09
C LYS A 136 68.10 0.68 50.06
N ALA A 137 69.25 1.28 50.36
CA ALA A 137 69.45 2.72 50.26
C ALA A 137 69.37 3.22 48.80
N GLN A 138 69.98 2.49 47.86
CA GLN A 138 69.87 2.76 46.42
C GLN A 138 68.42 2.62 45.92
N GLN A 139 67.73 1.53 46.27
CA GLN A 139 66.33 1.32 45.93
C GLN A 139 65.41 2.41 46.54
N GLN A 140 65.71 2.91 47.74
CA GLN A 140 64.97 4.03 48.33
C GLN A 140 65.28 5.37 47.61
N ALA A 141 66.53 5.62 47.25
CA ALA A 141 66.92 6.80 46.47
C ALA A 141 66.28 6.78 45.07
N GLU A 142 66.23 5.61 44.42
CA GLU A 142 65.49 5.42 43.17
C GLU A 142 63.99 5.61 43.35
N LYS A 143 63.38 5.06 44.40
CA LYS A 143 61.95 5.25 44.68
C LYS A 143 61.61 6.73 44.90
N LYS A 144 62.48 7.50 45.57
CA LYS A 144 62.36 8.96 45.71
C LYS A 144 62.46 9.67 44.35
N LYS A 145 63.51 9.41 43.56
CA LYS A 145 63.66 9.97 42.20
C LYS A 145 62.48 9.60 41.27
N ARG A 146 61.95 8.37 41.37
CA ARG A 146 60.76 7.93 40.62
C ARG A 146 59.51 8.66 41.11
N ALA A 147 59.34 8.89 42.41
CA ALA A 147 58.22 9.67 42.96
C ALA A 147 58.28 11.15 42.55
N GLU A 148 59.46 11.77 42.58
CA GLU A 148 59.72 13.14 42.10
C GLU A 148 59.41 13.25 40.59
N ASN A 149 59.94 12.35 39.77
CA ASN A 149 59.65 12.31 38.33
C ASN A 149 58.15 12.06 38.03
N VAL A 150 57.46 11.28 38.85
CA VAL A 150 56.00 11.09 38.75
C VAL A 150 55.23 12.35 39.18
N ALA A 151 55.71 13.09 40.18
CA ALA A 151 55.11 14.37 40.58
C ALA A 151 55.26 15.44 39.49
N VAL A 152 56.46 15.58 38.90
CA VAL A 152 56.72 16.46 37.76
C VAL A 152 55.84 16.08 36.57
N ARG A 153 55.80 14.79 36.17
CA ARG A 153 54.91 14.32 35.09
C ARG A 153 53.43 14.57 35.39
N ARG A 154 52.98 14.44 36.64
CA ARG A 154 51.59 14.78 37.02
C ARG A 154 51.30 16.27 36.86
N GLN A 155 52.24 17.14 37.21
CA GLN A 155 52.11 18.59 36.98
C GLN A 155 52.12 18.94 35.49
N GLU A 156 53.01 18.35 34.69
CA GLU A 156 53.02 18.50 33.22
C GLU A 156 51.71 18.03 32.58
N ILE A 157 51.18 16.86 32.99
CA ILE A 157 49.91 16.33 32.49
C ILE A 157 48.75 17.25 32.89
N TYR A 158 48.74 17.80 34.10
CA TYR A 158 47.73 18.75 34.55
C TYR A 158 47.78 20.06 33.75
N GLN A 159 48.97 20.65 33.54
CA GLN A 159 49.15 21.86 32.75
C GLN A 159 48.78 21.64 31.26
N ARG A 160 49.19 20.51 30.65
CA ARG A 160 48.76 20.13 29.30
C ARG A 160 47.26 19.90 29.22
N GLY A 161 46.65 19.32 30.25
CA GLY A 161 45.20 19.15 30.37
C GLY A 161 44.46 20.49 30.41
N LEU A 162 44.95 21.47 31.16
CA LEU A 162 44.40 22.83 31.17
C LEU A 162 44.55 23.52 29.81
N ALA A 163 45.74 23.48 29.20
CA ALA A 163 45.98 24.06 27.88
C ALA A 163 45.06 23.44 26.80
N ALA A 164 44.93 22.11 26.77
CA ALA A 164 44.04 21.41 25.85
C ALA A 164 42.55 21.73 26.09
N LEU A 165 42.14 22.01 27.34
CA LEU A 165 40.78 22.47 27.65
C LEU A 165 40.55 23.92 27.18
N GLU A 166 41.55 24.80 27.27
CA GLU A 166 41.47 26.17 26.75
C GLU A 166 41.44 26.20 25.22
N GLU A 167 42.29 25.42 24.55
CA GLU A 167 42.25 25.24 23.09
C GLU A 167 40.90 24.68 22.64
N ARG A 168 40.37 23.67 23.35
CA ARG A 168 39.03 23.13 23.07
C ARG A 168 37.92 24.15 23.26
N LYS A 169 38.01 25.03 24.27
CA LYS A 169 37.07 26.15 24.45
C LYS A 169 37.15 27.17 23.31
N ARG A 170 38.36 27.53 22.86
CA ARG A 170 38.56 28.45 21.72
C ARG A 170 38.02 27.84 20.42
N ALA A 171 38.33 26.58 20.14
CA ALA A 171 37.85 25.86 18.97
C ALA A 171 36.32 25.63 18.98
N LEU A 172 35.67 25.57 20.15
CA LEU A 172 34.21 25.56 20.26
C LEU A 172 33.62 26.96 19.97
N ALA A 173 34.15 28.02 20.58
CA ALA A 173 33.71 29.39 20.33
C ALA A 173 33.90 29.83 18.86
N GLU A 174 34.96 29.38 18.19
CA GLU A 174 35.17 29.59 16.75
C GLU A 174 34.14 28.83 15.90
N LYS A 175 33.77 27.60 16.29
CA LYS A 175 32.71 26.83 15.63
C LYS A 175 31.33 27.44 15.84
N GLU A 176 31.05 27.98 17.02
CA GLU A 176 29.81 28.71 17.32
C GLU A 176 29.71 29.97 16.44
N ARG A 177 30.75 30.80 16.38
CA ARG A 177 30.80 31.97 15.46
C ARG A 177 30.67 31.58 13.99
N ALA A 178 31.29 30.48 13.56
CA ALA A 178 31.15 29.99 12.19
C ALA A 178 29.72 29.47 11.91
N ALA A 179 29.07 28.84 12.89
CA ALA A 179 27.68 28.42 12.79
C ALA A 179 26.71 29.61 12.73
N GLU A 180 26.95 30.65 13.54
CA GLU A 180 26.19 31.91 13.51
C GLU A 180 26.34 32.63 12.16
N ALA A 181 27.56 32.77 11.64
CA ALA A 181 27.81 33.36 10.34
C ALA A 181 27.15 32.56 9.19
N ASN A 182 27.21 31.23 9.23
CA ASN A 182 26.53 30.36 8.28
C ASN A 182 25.00 30.47 8.38
N LEU A 183 24.45 30.62 9.59
CA LEU A 183 23.02 30.83 9.81
C LEU A 183 22.57 32.18 9.26
N GLN A 184 23.33 33.25 9.48
CA GLN A 184 23.08 34.56 8.89
C GLN A 184 23.11 34.50 7.36
N ALA A 185 24.15 33.91 6.75
CA ALA A 185 24.25 33.72 5.31
C ALA A 185 23.11 32.86 4.73
N ALA A 186 22.65 31.84 5.47
CA ALA A 186 21.49 31.04 5.09
C ALA A 186 20.18 31.85 5.15
N THR A 187 20.03 32.76 6.13
CA THR A 187 18.85 33.64 6.21
C THR A 187 18.82 34.69 5.11
N THR A 188 19.96 35.30 4.74
CA THR A 188 20.02 36.27 3.63
C THR A 188 19.76 35.59 2.29
N LEU A 189 20.41 34.45 2.03
CA LEU A 189 20.16 33.65 0.82
C LEU A 189 18.69 33.23 0.73
N ARG A 190 18.06 32.86 1.85
CA ARG A 190 16.63 32.54 1.89
C ARG A 190 15.79 33.75 1.49
N GLN A 191 16.03 34.93 2.07
CA GLN A 191 15.32 36.18 1.73
C GLN A 191 15.50 36.54 0.24
N GLU A 192 16.70 36.40 -0.32
CA GLU A 192 16.98 36.60 -1.75
C GLU A 192 16.19 35.60 -2.62
N THR A 193 16.14 34.32 -2.25
CA THR A 193 15.33 33.33 -3.00
C THR A 193 13.83 33.57 -2.88
N GLU A 194 13.34 34.05 -1.74
CA GLU A 194 11.93 34.43 -1.55
C GLU A 194 11.59 35.69 -2.37
N HIS A 195 12.48 36.68 -2.41
CA HIS A 195 12.35 37.86 -3.27
C HIS A 195 12.35 37.51 -4.78
N HIS A 196 13.28 36.64 -5.23
CA HIS A 196 13.29 36.16 -6.61
C HIS A 196 12.06 35.32 -6.97
N LYS A 197 11.58 34.46 -6.05
CA LYS A 197 10.31 33.74 -6.23
C LYS A 197 9.14 34.72 -6.37
N HIS A 198 9.08 35.74 -5.52
CA HIS A 198 8.02 36.75 -5.57
C HIS A 198 8.05 37.57 -6.88
N GLN A 199 9.23 38.00 -7.34
CA GLN A 199 9.38 38.65 -8.66
C GLN A 199 8.93 37.73 -9.81
N HIS A 200 9.31 36.45 -9.77
CA HIS A 200 8.91 35.47 -10.78
C HIS A 200 7.40 35.17 -10.74
N GLU A 201 6.80 35.19 -9.55
CA GLU A 201 5.36 35.02 -9.34
C GLU A 201 4.58 36.25 -9.85
N GLN A 202 5.03 37.47 -9.54
CA GLN A 202 4.48 38.71 -10.11
C GLN A 202 4.53 38.70 -11.64
N GLN A 203 5.62 38.24 -12.26
CA GLN A 203 5.71 38.10 -13.72
C GLN A 203 4.70 37.07 -14.26
N ARG A 204 4.55 35.92 -13.59
CA ARG A 204 3.52 34.91 -13.95
C ARG A 204 2.10 35.45 -13.75
N GLU A 205 1.85 36.27 -12.74
CA GLU A 205 0.56 36.92 -12.54
C GLU A 205 0.26 37.96 -13.60
N ALA A 206 1.23 38.81 -13.96
CA ALA A 206 1.08 39.75 -15.06
C ALA A 206 0.77 39.03 -16.39
N GLN A 207 1.46 37.91 -16.67
CA GLN A 207 1.15 37.07 -17.83
C GLN A 207 -0.24 36.43 -17.75
N ARG A 208 -0.66 35.94 -16.57
CA ARG A 208 -2.02 35.41 -16.35
C ARG A 208 -3.10 36.48 -16.58
N ARG A 209 -2.90 37.70 -16.08
CA ARG A 209 -3.81 38.85 -16.30
C ARG A 209 -3.88 39.24 -17.78
N GLN A 210 -2.75 39.37 -18.46
CA GLN A 210 -2.73 39.64 -19.91
C GLN A 210 -3.41 38.53 -20.73
N ALA A 211 -3.30 37.27 -20.33
CA ALA A 211 -4.00 36.16 -20.97
C ALA A 211 -5.52 36.22 -20.73
N GLN A 212 -5.94 36.58 -19.51
CA GLN A 212 -7.35 36.81 -19.16
C GLN A 212 -7.94 37.99 -19.95
N GLU A 213 -7.27 39.13 -20.00
CA GLU A 213 -7.67 40.32 -20.78
C GLU A 213 -7.86 39.99 -22.26
N ARG A 214 -6.95 39.20 -22.87
CA ARG A 214 -7.10 38.72 -24.25
C ARG A 214 -8.30 37.80 -24.42
N ALA A 215 -8.50 36.86 -23.51
CA ALA A 215 -9.64 35.94 -23.54
C ALA A 215 -10.98 36.68 -23.39
N GLU A 216 -11.04 37.70 -22.53
CA GLU A 216 -12.20 38.58 -22.36
C GLU A 216 -12.46 39.41 -23.62
N GLN A 217 -11.43 39.98 -24.24
CA GLN A 217 -11.56 40.70 -25.52
C GLN A 217 -12.06 39.79 -26.64
N ASP A 218 -11.54 38.57 -26.75
CA ASP A 218 -12.02 37.57 -27.71
C ASP A 218 -13.47 37.15 -27.44
N LEU A 219 -13.86 36.98 -26.17
CA LEU A 219 -15.24 36.71 -25.77
C LEU A 219 -16.16 37.88 -26.15
N GLN A 220 -15.79 39.12 -25.83
CA GLN A 220 -16.54 40.33 -26.23
C GLN A 220 -16.67 40.44 -27.75
N ASN A 221 -15.60 40.14 -28.50
CA ASN A 221 -15.61 40.16 -29.96
C ASN A 221 -16.53 39.07 -30.54
N ARG A 222 -16.53 37.86 -29.97
CA ARG A 222 -17.47 36.79 -30.33
C ARG A 222 -18.92 37.20 -30.04
N THR A 223 -19.19 37.75 -28.85
CA THR A 223 -20.53 38.24 -28.47
C THR A 223 -21.02 39.33 -29.43
N ARG A 224 -20.18 40.33 -29.75
CA ARG A 224 -20.48 41.37 -30.76
C ARG A 224 -20.75 40.79 -32.15
N TYR A 225 -19.99 39.77 -32.56
CA TYR A 225 -20.22 39.07 -33.83
C TYR A 225 -21.56 38.34 -33.86
N PHE A 226 -21.91 37.60 -32.79
CA PHE A 226 -23.20 36.91 -32.70
C PHE A 226 -24.37 37.90 -32.64
N GLN A 227 -24.25 39.01 -31.91
CA GLN A 227 -25.25 40.10 -31.91
C GLN A 227 -25.45 40.69 -33.31
N ARG A 228 -24.37 41.02 -34.03
CA ARG A 228 -24.47 41.51 -35.42
C ARG A 228 -25.13 40.48 -36.35
N LYS A 229 -24.79 39.20 -36.20
CA LYS A 229 -25.37 38.09 -36.98
C LYS A 229 -26.85 37.86 -36.64
N GLN A 230 -27.25 38.07 -35.39
CA GLN A 230 -28.65 38.02 -34.96
C GLN A 230 -29.44 39.20 -35.55
N LEU A 231 -28.94 40.44 -35.43
CA LEU A 231 -29.57 41.62 -36.04
C LEU A 231 -29.72 41.48 -37.57
N GLN A 232 -28.74 40.87 -38.26
CA GLN A 232 -28.86 40.54 -39.69
C GLN A 232 -29.96 39.50 -39.97
N ARG A 233 -30.12 38.49 -39.12
CA ARG A 233 -31.22 37.51 -39.21
C ARG A 233 -32.58 38.16 -38.94
N GLU A 234 -32.68 39.01 -37.93
CA GLU A 234 -33.91 39.75 -37.61
C GLU A 234 -34.30 40.70 -38.75
N HIS A 235 -33.36 41.47 -39.30
CA HIS A 235 -33.60 42.36 -40.43
C HIS A 235 -33.98 41.60 -41.71
N THR A 236 -33.38 40.43 -41.98
CA THR A 236 -33.80 39.58 -43.12
C THR A 236 -35.17 38.93 -42.91
N MET A 237 -35.53 38.56 -41.67
CA MET A 237 -36.87 38.11 -41.32
C MET A 237 -37.91 39.22 -41.42
N GLN A 238 -37.59 40.44 -40.99
CA GLN A 238 -38.45 41.63 -41.13
C GLN A 238 -38.71 41.97 -42.60
N ARG A 239 -37.67 41.97 -43.45
CA ARG A 239 -37.84 42.14 -44.91
C ARG A 239 -38.77 41.08 -45.51
N LYS A 240 -38.53 39.80 -45.20
CA LYS A 240 -39.43 38.71 -45.64
C LYS A 240 -40.85 38.86 -45.12
N SER A 241 -41.04 39.37 -43.90
CA SER A 241 -42.37 39.65 -43.35
C SER A 241 -43.06 40.78 -44.12
N GLN A 242 -42.35 41.87 -44.41
CA GLN A 242 -42.85 43.00 -45.20
C GLN A 242 -43.18 42.57 -46.64
N GLU A 243 -42.32 41.77 -47.28
CA GLU A 243 -42.57 41.17 -48.59
C GLU A 243 -43.83 40.27 -48.57
N ALA A 244 -43.96 39.39 -47.57
CA ALA A 244 -45.12 38.52 -47.42
C ALA A 244 -46.42 39.30 -47.07
N GLU A 245 -46.32 40.44 -46.40
CA GLU A 245 -47.45 41.36 -46.21
C GLU A 245 -47.82 42.09 -47.50
N ALA A 246 -46.84 42.57 -48.27
CA ALA A 246 -47.07 43.21 -49.56
C ALA A 246 -47.75 42.26 -50.55
N VAL A 247 -47.31 40.99 -50.62
CA VAL A 247 -47.97 39.94 -51.42
C VAL A 247 -49.39 39.66 -50.93
N ARG A 248 -49.62 39.62 -49.60
CA ARG A 248 -50.98 39.45 -49.04
C ARG A 248 -51.90 40.63 -49.37
N ARG A 249 -51.39 41.86 -49.34
CA ARG A 249 -52.14 43.08 -49.75
C ARG A 249 -52.46 43.06 -51.24
N ALA A 250 -51.47 42.78 -52.11
CA ALA A 250 -51.66 42.67 -53.55
C ALA A 250 -52.70 41.60 -53.92
N HIS A 251 -52.66 40.42 -53.29
CA HIS A 251 -53.67 39.38 -53.51
C HIS A 251 -55.06 39.78 -52.99
N ALA A 252 -55.15 40.52 -51.87
CA ALA A 252 -56.43 41.05 -51.38
C ALA A 252 -57.02 42.10 -52.33
N GLU A 253 -56.18 42.97 -52.90
CA GLU A 253 -56.57 43.94 -53.93
C GLU A 253 -57.00 43.25 -55.23
N GLU A 254 -56.27 42.24 -55.69
CA GLU A 254 -56.65 41.44 -56.86
C GLU A 254 -58.00 40.75 -56.65
N MET A 255 -58.21 40.13 -55.48
CA MET A 255 -59.49 39.50 -55.14
C MET A 255 -60.64 40.50 -55.04
N ARG A 256 -60.39 41.73 -54.54
CA ARG A 256 -61.36 42.83 -54.56
C ARG A 256 -61.71 43.24 -55.99
N LEU A 257 -60.71 43.47 -56.85
CA LEU A 257 -60.93 43.80 -58.27
C LEU A 257 -61.70 42.70 -59.02
N ARG A 258 -61.40 41.42 -58.74
CA ARG A 258 -62.16 40.27 -59.26
C ARG A 258 -63.61 40.29 -58.79
N GLN A 259 -63.87 40.59 -57.50
CA GLN A 259 -65.24 40.71 -56.97
C GLN A 259 -66.01 41.88 -57.62
N ASP A 260 -65.37 43.04 -57.77
CA ASP A 260 -66.00 44.21 -58.38
C ASP A 260 -66.25 43.99 -59.88
N TYR A 261 -65.37 43.30 -60.60
CA TYR A 261 -65.63 42.84 -61.98
C TYR A 261 -66.79 41.84 -62.08
N ILE A 262 -66.89 40.88 -61.16
CA ILE A 262 -68.03 39.94 -61.09
C ILE A 262 -69.33 40.70 -60.83
N ARG A 263 -69.35 41.68 -59.91
CA ARG A 263 -70.50 42.54 -59.63
C ARG A 263 -70.92 43.35 -60.86
N GLN A 264 -69.98 43.97 -61.57
CA GLN A 264 -70.27 44.69 -62.82
C GLN A 264 -70.86 43.76 -63.87
N ARG A 265 -70.30 42.56 -64.05
CA ARG A 265 -70.82 41.56 -65.00
C ARG A 265 -72.22 41.06 -64.63
N LEU A 266 -72.51 40.88 -63.34
CA LEU A 266 -73.85 40.53 -62.86
C LEU A 266 -74.84 41.67 -63.10
N SER A 267 -74.49 42.91 -62.76
CA SER A 267 -75.34 44.07 -63.00
C SER A 267 -75.66 44.29 -64.49
N LEU A 268 -74.67 44.13 -65.38
CA LEU A 268 -74.88 44.16 -66.83
C LEU A 268 -75.77 43.00 -67.32
N LYS A 269 -75.77 41.85 -66.64
CA LYS A 269 -76.69 40.75 -66.93
C LYS A 269 -78.10 41.09 -66.46
N GLU A 270 -78.26 41.57 -65.22
CA GLU A 270 -79.55 42.00 -64.66
C GLU A 270 -80.22 43.09 -65.53
N GLN A 271 -79.44 44.04 -66.06
CA GLN A 271 -79.93 45.04 -67.03
C GLN A 271 -80.44 44.42 -68.34
N ARG A 272 -79.77 43.39 -68.86
CA ARG A 272 -80.21 42.65 -70.06
C ARG A 272 -81.46 41.83 -69.78
N ASP A 273 -81.44 41.04 -68.71
CA ASP A 273 -82.57 40.21 -68.27
C ASP A 273 -83.81 41.11 -68.02
N ALA A 274 -83.65 42.30 -67.42
CA ALA A 274 -84.71 43.29 -67.23
C ALA A 274 -85.20 43.91 -68.55
N ALA A 275 -84.31 44.22 -69.50
CA ALA A 275 -84.68 44.73 -70.82
C ALA A 275 -85.45 43.67 -71.64
N GLU A 276 -85.06 42.40 -71.56
CA GLU A 276 -85.78 41.27 -72.16
C GLU A 276 -87.17 41.09 -71.54
N LEU A 277 -87.28 41.11 -70.21
CA LEU A 277 -88.59 41.08 -69.51
C LEU A 277 -89.47 42.27 -69.91
N HIS A 278 -88.91 43.47 -70.03
CA HIS A 278 -89.66 44.65 -70.49
C HIS A 278 -90.13 44.48 -71.95
N ALA A 279 -89.29 43.95 -72.84
CA ALA A 279 -89.66 43.67 -74.23
C ALA A 279 -90.73 42.56 -74.34
N LEU A 280 -90.67 41.53 -73.52
CA LEU A 280 -91.71 40.49 -73.43
C LEU A 280 -93.02 41.06 -72.90
N ASN A 281 -92.98 41.87 -71.83
CA ASN A 281 -94.16 42.55 -71.30
C ASN A 281 -94.79 43.51 -72.32
N LYS A 282 -93.99 44.22 -73.13
CA LYS A 282 -94.49 45.03 -74.24
C LYS A 282 -95.23 44.17 -75.28
N LYS A 283 -94.64 43.06 -75.72
CA LYS A 283 -95.28 42.10 -76.65
C LYS A 283 -96.56 41.48 -76.07
N ILE A 284 -96.61 41.21 -74.76
CA ILE A 284 -97.82 40.73 -74.08
C ILE A 284 -98.90 41.80 -74.10
N LYS A 285 -98.58 43.06 -73.75
CA LYS A 285 -99.52 44.19 -73.84
C LYS A 285 -100.05 44.41 -75.26
N GLU A 286 -99.18 44.36 -76.27
CA GLU A 286 -99.58 44.44 -77.68
C GLU A 286 -100.54 43.31 -78.09
N LYS A 287 -100.27 42.08 -77.67
CA LYS A 287 -101.17 40.93 -77.90
C LYS A 287 -102.50 41.06 -77.14
N MET A 288 -102.49 41.55 -75.90
CA MET A 288 -103.70 41.82 -75.12
C MET A 288 -104.55 42.90 -75.77
N ASN A 289 -103.95 44.02 -76.18
CA ASN A 289 -104.64 45.10 -76.90
C ASN A 289 -105.25 44.58 -78.22
N ARG A 290 -104.52 43.73 -78.96
CA ARG A 290 -105.06 43.07 -80.16
C ARG A 290 -106.22 42.13 -79.85
N ALA A 291 -106.16 41.38 -78.75
CA ALA A 291 -107.26 40.50 -78.33
C ALA A 291 -108.51 41.31 -77.93
N VAL A 292 -108.33 42.42 -77.20
CA VAL A 292 -109.41 43.38 -76.87
C VAL A 292 -110.04 43.96 -78.13
N LEU A 293 -109.23 44.37 -79.12
CA LEU A 293 -109.72 44.88 -80.40
C LEU A 293 -110.54 43.82 -81.18
N ILE A 294 -110.09 42.57 -81.20
CA ILE A 294 -110.81 41.46 -81.84
C ILE A 294 -112.13 41.18 -81.13
N GLU A 295 -112.15 41.20 -79.79
CA GLU A 295 -113.38 40.99 -79.02
C GLU A 295 -114.36 42.16 -79.18
N GLN A 296 -113.87 43.41 -79.28
CA GLN A 296 -114.70 44.56 -79.66
C GLN A 296 -115.31 44.40 -81.06
N GLN A 297 -114.51 44.03 -82.06
CA GLN A 297 -115.02 43.74 -83.43
C GLN A 297 -116.07 42.64 -83.42
N ARG A 298 -115.86 41.58 -82.65
CA ARG A 298 -116.82 40.48 -82.48
C ARG A 298 -118.11 40.94 -81.80
N GLN A 299 -118.03 41.81 -80.79
CA GLN A 299 -119.20 42.39 -80.13
C GLN A 299 -119.98 43.29 -81.10
N THR A 300 -119.31 44.13 -81.89
CA THR A 300 -119.94 44.92 -82.97
C THR A 300 -120.69 44.02 -83.94
N LEU A 301 -120.03 43.00 -84.50
CA LEU A 301 -120.65 42.03 -85.42
C LEU A 301 -121.84 41.29 -84.79
N MET A 302 -121.74 40.92 -83.51
CA MET A 302 -122.86 40.30 -82.78
C MET A 302 -124.05 41.27 -82.61
N THR A 303 -123.80 42.56 -82.33
CA THR A 303 -124.87 43.57 -82.27
C THR A 303 -125.49 43.87 -83.62
N GLU A 304 -124.69 43.88 -84.71
CA GLU A 304 -125.17 44.00 -86.08
C GLU A 304 -126.01 42.78 -86.49
N MET A 305 -125.56 41.56 -86.18
CA MET A 305 -126.37 40.34 -86.39
C MET A 305 -127.67 40.36 -85.59
N GLN A 306 -127.67 40.88 -84.35
CA GLN A 306 -128.90 41.03 -83.57
C GLN A 306 -129.84 42.08 -84.16
N ARG A 307 -129.30 43.18 -84.71
CA ARG A 307 -130.07 44.19 -85.44
C ARG A 307 -130.69 43.59 -86.70
N ILE A 308 -129.89 42.93 -87.54
CA ILE A 308 -130.37 42.22 -88.74
C ILE A 308 -131.47 41.21 -88.40
N ARG A 309 -131.31 40.42 -87.32
CA ARG A 309 -132.35 39.49 -86.86
C ARG A 309 -133.65 40.19 -86.44
N LYS A 310 -133.57 41.36 -85.79
CA LYS A 310 -134.75 42.17 -85.45
C LYS A 310 -135.39 42.78 -86.69
N ASP A 311 -134.60 43.24 -87.64
CA ASP A 311 -135.08 43.81 -88.90
C ASP A 311 -135.78 42.73 -89.75
N ILE A 312 -135.22 41.52 -89.83
CA ILE A 312 -135.86 40.33 -90.45
C ILE A 312 -137.16 39.97 -89.71
N ALA A 313 -137.15 39.86 -88.38
CA ALA A 313 -138.36 39.53 -87.62
C ALA A 313 -139.46 40.60 -87.80
N ARG A 314 -139.08 41.87 -87.96
CA ARG A 314 -140.00 42.98 -88.28
C ARG A 314 -140.54 42.86 -89.71
N GLN A 315 -139.71 42.50 -90.69
CA GLN A 315 -140.14 42.20 -92.05
C GLN A 315 -141.09 41.00 -92.10
N GLU A 316 -140.81 39.92 -91.35
CA GLU A 316 -141.69 38.75 -91.23
C GLU A 316 -143.03 39.12 -90.57
N GLN A 317 -143.02 39.94 -89.52
CA GLN A 317 -144.24 40.41 -88.88
C GLN A 317 -145.05 41.31 -89.81
N TRP A 318 -144.41 42.23 -90.52
CA TRP A 318 -145.05 43.10 -91.50
C TRP A 318 -145.62 42.33 -92.70
N LEU A 319 -144.92 41.28 -93.17
CA LEU A 319 -145.44 40.35 -94.15
C LEU A 319 -146.68 39.63 -93.58
N LYS A 320 -146.65 39.10 -92.36
CA LYS A 320 -147.83 38.49 -91.70
C LYS A 320 -149.00 39.46 -91.62
N GLU A 321 -148.78 40.69 -91.16
CA GLU A 321 -149.82 41.74 -91.14
C GLU A 321 -150.37 42.04 -92.54
N SER A 322 -149.53 42.03 -93.60
CA SER A 322 -149.98 42.21 -94.98
C SER A 322 -150.79 41.02 -95.50
N PHE A 323 -150.43 39.79 -95.11
CA PHE A 323 -151.19 38.57 -95.40
C PHE A 323 -152.54 38.57 -94.66
N GLU A 324 -152.57 38.94 -93.38
CA GLU A 324 -153.81 39.07 -92.60
C GLU A 324 -154.73 40.15 -93.19
N ARG A 325 -154.21 41.32 -93.58
CA ARG A 325 -154.99 42.36 -94.26
C ARG A 325 -155.54 41.88 -95.61
N MET A 326 -154.74 41.14 -96.39
CA MET A 326 -155.19 40.55 -97.65
C MET A 326 -156.29 39.52 -97.43
N GLU A 327 -156.17 38.65 -96.42
CA GLU A 327 -157.17 37.64 -96.06
C GLU A 327 -158.52 38.26 -95.65
N HIS A 328 -158.49 39.39 -94.93
CA HIS A 328 -159.70 40.11 -94.52
C HIS A 328 -160.35 40.97 -95.62
N THR A 329 -159.58 41.46 -96.59
CA THR A 329 -160.07 42.45 -97.59
C THR A 329 -160.18 41.93 -99.02
N GLY A 330 -159.56 40.78 -99.33
CA GLY A 330 -159.51 40.23 -100.68
C GLY A 330 -158.68 41.05 -101.68
N ARG A 331 -157.95 42.08 -101.22
CA ARG A 331 -157.04 42.89 -102.03
C ARG A 331 -155.64 42.86 -101.46
N PHE A 332 -154.67 42.49 -102.28
CA PHE A 332 -153.26 42.52 -101.92
C PHE A 332 -152.71 43.93 -102.19
N GLU A 333 -152.63 44.74 -101.14
CA GLU A 333 -151.95 46.03 -101.21
C GLU A 333 -150.49 45.84 -100.77
N LEU A 334 -149.57 45.89 -101.74
CA LEU A 334 -148.14 45.86 -101.46
C LEU A 334 -147.77 47.10 -100.63
N PRO A 335 -147.22 46.96 -99.42
CA PRO A 335 -147.02 48.12 -98.55
C PRO A 335 -145.91 49.04 -99.11
N PRO A 336 -146.05 50.38 -98.95
CA PRO A 336 -145.38 51.37 -99.78
C PRO A 336 -143.85 51.34 -99.72
N GLU A 337 -143.27 50.92 -98.59
CA GLU A 337 -141.82 50.81 -98.37
C GLU A 337 -141.15 49.79 -99.32
N LEU A 338 -141.88 48.79 -99.84
CA LEU A 338 -141.38 47.87 -100.88
C LEU A 338 -141.52 48.43 -102.30
N ALA A 339 -142.55 49.23 -102.57
CA ALA A 339 -142.72 49.94 -103.85
C ALA A 339 -141.65 51.03 -104.04
N GLU A 340 -141.15 51.61 -102.95
CA GLU A 340 -139.98 52.50 -102.99
C GLU A 340 -138.68 51.73 -103.24
N LEU A 341 -138.55 50.49 -102.75
CA LEU A 341 -137.35 49.68 -102.97
C LEU A 341 -137.18 49.25 -104.44
N GLU A 342 -138.27 48.96 -105.14
CA GLU A 342 -138.27 48.65 -106.58
C GLU A 342 -137.86 49.86 -107.44
N ASN A 343 -138.14 51.08 -106.98
CA ASN A 343 -137.65 52.33 -107.60
C ASN A 343 -136.21 52.70 -107.20
N SER A 344 -135.62 52.08 -106.17
CA SER A 344 -134.34 52.49 -105.59
C SER A 344 -133.08 51.89 -106.21
N GLY A 345 -133.20 50.93 -107.13
CA GLY A 345 -132.18 50.61 -108.14
C GLY A 345 -130.75 50.26 -107.66
N ILE A 346 -130.54 49.77 -106.43
CA ILE A 346 -129.20 49.51 -105.87
C ILE A 346 -128.98 48.02 -105.62
N VAL A 347 -128.43 47.33 -106.63
CA VAL A 347 -127.69 46.06 -106.46
C VAL A 347 -126.27 46.26 -107.00
N PRO A 348 -125.28 46.58 -106.14
CA PRO A 348 -123.89 46.66 -106.56
C PRO A 348 -123.28 45.25 -106.61
N LEU A 349 -123.30 44.61 -107.78
CA LEU A 349 -122.33 43.55 -108.07
C LEU A 349 -120.93 44.17 -108.09
N THR A 350 -120.15 44.04 -107.01
CA THR A 350 -118.72 44.38 -107.01
C THR A 350 -117.85 43.14 -106.99
N SER A 351 -117.47 42.72 -108.19
CA SER A 351 -116.36 41.81 -108.44
C SER A 351 -115.00 42.50 -108.15
N ARG A 352 -114.15 41.85 -107.36
CA ARG A 352 -112.70 42.11 -107.22
C ARG A 352 -112.08 40.89 -106.53
N SER A 353 -111.22 40.04 -107.09
CA SER A 353 -110.14 40.13 -108.09
C SER A 353 -108.75 40.53 -107.52
N VAL A 354 -107.78 39.64 -107.83
CA VAL A 354 -106.32 39.85 -107.99
C VAL A 354 -105.34 39.54 -106.81
N SER A 355 -104.38 38.64 -107.12
CA SER A 355 -103.01 38.42 -106.54
C SER A 355 -102.85 37.99 -105.05
N SER A 356 -102.10 36.95 -104.62
CA SER A 356 -100.86 36.27 -105.09
C SER A 356 -99.57 37.10 -104.93
N PRO A 357 -98.33 36.56 -104.74
CA PRO A 357 -97.85 35.28 -104.16
C PRO A 357 -96.69 35.42 -103.12
N GLY A 358 -96.12 34.30 -102.65
CA GLY A 358 -94.75 34.22 -102.08
C GLY A 358 -94.62 34.33 -100.55
N SER A 359 -93.57 33.84 -99.88
CA SER A 359 -92.38 33.08 -100.34
C SER A 359 -91.84 32.19 -99.22
N VAL A 360 -91.24 31.04 -99.58
CA VAL A 360 -90.46 30.17 -98.67
C VAL A 360 -89.07 30.79 -98.46
N PRO A 361 -88.37 30.56 -97.33
CA PRO A 361 -87.22 29.65 -97.37
C PRO A 361 -86.96 28.82 -96.09
N HIS A 362 -86.84 27.50 -96.25
CA HIS A 362 -85.77 26.69 -95.62
C HIS A 362 -84.52 26.79 -96.54
N PRO A 363 -83.26 26.54 -96.10
CA PRO A 363 -82.77 25.44 -95.24
C PRO A 363 -81.76 25.95 -94.15
N LYS A 364 -80.70 25.29 -93.62
CA LYS A 364 -80.01 23.98 -93.86
C LYS A 364 -79.20 23.57 -92.59
N PRO A 365 -79.00 22.26 -92.28
CA PRO A 365 -78.19 21.80 -91.12
C PRO A 365 -76.73 21.44 -91.50
N ALA A 366 -75.85 21.30 -90.49
CA ALA A 366 -74.68 20.38 -90.37
C ALA A 366 -73.44 21.01 -89.68
N ALA A 367 -72.76 20.23 -88.82
CA ALA A 367 -71.33 20.27 -88.41
C ALA A 367 -71.16 19.60 -87.02
N THR A 368 -70.86 18.30 -86.91
CA THR A 368 -69.51 17.69 -86.74
C THR A 368 -68.82 17.86 -85.37
N ARG A 369 -68.70 16.72 -84.67
CA ARG A 369 -67.65 16.17 -83.75
C ARG A 369 -66.28 16.93 -83.68
N PRO A 370 -65.43 16.75 -82.62
CA PRO A 370 -65.22 15.48 -81.87
C PRO A 370 -64.89 15.55 -80.36
N LEU A 371 -64.65 14.35 -79.81
CA LEU A 371 -64.15 14.04 -78.46
C LEU A 371 -62.66 14.41 -78.29
N SER A 372 -62.25 14.76 -77.08
CA SER A 372 -60.85 14.87 -76.62
C SER A 372 -60.84 14.53 -75.11
N ALA A 373 -60.39 13.36 -74.66
CA ALA A 373 -59.02 12.84 -74.54
C ALA A 373 -58.46 12.99 -73.12
N ARG A 374 -58.37 11.85 -72.40
CA ARG A 374 -57.54 11.67 -71.20
C ARG A 374 -56.06 11.88 -71.53
N PRO A 375 -55.25 12.29 -70.55
CA PRO A 375 -53.92 11.73 -70.36
C PRO A 375 -53.90 10.77 -69.17
N ALA A 376 -53.40 9.55 -69.39
CA ALA A 376 -52.85 8.72 -68.32
C ALA A 376 -51.34 8.89 -68.35
N VAL A 377 -50.73 9.18 -67.20
CA VAL A 377 -49.27 9.13 -67.02
C VAL A 377 -48.96 8.12 -65.93
N ALA A 378 -47.90 7.34 -66.13
CA ALA A 378 -47.65 6.09 -65.43
C ALA A 378 -46.37 6.13 -64.59
N LYS A 379 -46.28 5.17 -63.66
CA LYS A 379 -45.05 4.57 -63.13
C LYS A 379 -43.99 5.48 -62.48
N SER A 380 -43.82 5.27 -61.18
CA SER A 380 -42.50 4.87 -60.64
C SER A 380 -42.65 4.13 -59.31
N ALA A 381 -42.10 2.91 -59.23
CA ALA A 381 -41.81 2.22 -57.97
C ALA A 381 -40.39 2.62 -57.48
N PRO A 382 -40.02 2.34 -56.22
CA PRO A 382 -39.47 1.02 -55.84
C PRO A 382 -40.18 0.42 -54.62
N SER A 383 -40.30 -0.89 -54.42
CA SER A 383 -39.32 -2.00 -54.47
C SER A 383 -38.39 -2.06 -53.24
N GLY A 384 -38.80 -2.88 -52.26
CA GLY A 384 -38.10 -3.23 -51.02
C GLY A 384 -39.15 -3.74 -50.02
N GLN A 385 -39.42 -5.04 -49.86
CA GLN A 385 -38.60 -6.04 -49.15
C GLN A 385 -38.01 -5.44 -47.84
N THR A 386 -38.30 -5.96 -46.65
CA THR A 386 -38.40 -7.38 -46.27
C THR A 386 -39.43 -7.72 -45.17
N TYR A 387 -39.85 -8.99 -45.20
CA TYR A 387 -40.47 -9.81 -44.16
C TYR A 387 -40.46 -9.33 -42.69
N ALA A 388 -41.65 -9.34 -42.07
CA ALA A 388 -41.80 -9.49 -40.61
C ALA A 388 -42.76 -10.66 -40.32
N ALA A 389 -42.23 -11.74 -39.74
CA ALA A 389 -42.95 -13.00 -39.57
C ALA A 389 -44.01 -12.95 -38.44
N ARG A 390 -45.18 -13.52 -38.73
CA ARG A 390 -46.34 -13.56 -37.83
C ARG A 390 -46.20 -14.68 -36.78
N HIS A 391 -45.29 -14.53 -35.82
CA HIS A 391 -45.13 -15.51 -34.74
C HIS A 391 -46.11 -15.27 -33.58
N LYS A 392 -47.10 -16.16 -33.47
CA LYS A 392 -47.83 -16.41 -32.23
C LYS A 392 -46.86 -17.01 -31.20
N ARG A 393 -46.81 -16.46 -29.99
CA ARG A 393 -46.28 -17.14 -28.77
C ARG A 393 -47.12 -16.73 -27.54
N PRO A 394 -47.07 -17.52 -26.44
CA PRO A 394 -48.27 -17.75 -25.63
C PRO A 394 -48.37 -16.82 -24.43
N GLN A 395 -49.57 -16.82 -23.85
CA GLN A 395 -49.80 -16.37 -22.48
C GLN A 395 -49.04 -17.29 -21.51
N SER A 396 -48.12 -16.72 -20.72
CA SER A 396 -47.82 -17.22 -19.39
C SER A 396 -47.64 -16.05 -18.45
N ALA A 397 -48.47 -16.00 -17.41
CA ALA A 397 -48.40 -14.97 -16.39
C ALA A 397 -47.17 -15.22 -15.50
N SER A 398 -46.27 -14.25 -15.47
CA SER A 398 -45.25 -14.13 -14.42
C SER A 398 -45.12 -12.65 -14.09
N ALA A 399 -45.32 -12.31 -12.82
CA ALA A 399 -45.35 -10.94 -12.36
C ALA A 399 -43.95 -10.32 -12.44
N ARG A 400 -43.65 -9.67 -13.57
CA ARG A 400 -42.50 -8.77 -13.66
C ARG A 400 -42.76 -7.56 -12.75
N PRO A 401 -41.85 -7.23 -11.82
CA PRO A 401 -41.92 -5.93 -11.15
C PRO A 401 -41.86 -4.84 -12.22
N LYS A 402 -42.62 -3.74 -12.02
CA LYS A 402 -42.51 -2.55 -12.87
C LYS A 402 -41.03 -2.13 -12.88
N PRO A 403 -40.40 -1.94 -14.05
CA PRO A 403 -39.12 -1.28 -14.08
C PRO A 403 -39.35 0.16 -13.61
N GLU A 404 -38.84 0.47 -12.42
CA GLU A 404 -38.58 1.85 -11.99
C GLU A 404 -37.92 2.62 -13.15
N PRO A 405 -38.25 3.90 -13.36
CA PRO A 405 -37.61 4.69 -14.40
C PRO A 405 -36.13 4.88 -14.06
N PHE A 406 -35.28 3.96 -14.54
CA PHE A 406 -33.83 4.06 -14.43
C PHE A 406 -33.38 5.41 -14.96
N THR A 407 -33.00 6.29 -14.04
CA THR A 407 -32.49 7.62 -14.34
C THR A 407 -31.26 7.51 -15.24
N VAL A 408 -30.99 8.55 -16.03
CA VAL A 408 -29.81 8.58 -16.91
C VAL A 408 -28.53 8.35 -16.10
N GLU A 409 -28.50 8.87 -14.88
CA GLU A 409 -27.46 8.66 -13.86
C GLU A 409 -27.29 7.18 -13.48
N ALA A 410 -28.37 6.42 -13.26
CA ALA A 410 -28.26 4.99 -12.94
C ALA A 410 -27.57 4.19 -14.05
N ARG A 411 -27.79 4.57 -15.32
CA ARG A 411 -27.08 3.97 -16.47
C ARG A 411 -25.62 4.41 -16.54
N ALA A 412 -25.34 5.70 -16.34
CA ALA A 412 -23.97 6.23 -16.32
C ALA A 412 -23.14 5.58 -15.20
N ASN A 413 -23.70 5.45 -13.99
CA ASN A 413 -23.10 4.78 -12.85
C ASN A 413 -22.86 3.29 -13.12
N GLN A 414 -23.79 2.60 -13.80
CA GLN A 414 -23.59 1.21 -14.21
C GLN A 414 -22.49 1.06 -15.26
N SER A 415 -22.40 1.97 -16.25
CA SER A 415 -21.30 2.00 -17.22
C SER A 415 -19.95 2.29 -16.56
N LEU A 416 -19.91 3.20 -15.58
CA LEU A 416 -18.72 3.50 -14.79
C LEU A 416 -18.27 2.27 -13.96
N ALA A 417 -19.20 1.58 -13.31
CA ALA A 417 -18.91 0.37 -12.54
C ALA A 417 -18.30 -0.74 -13.41
N VAL A 418 -18.89 -1.01 -14.58
CA VAL A 418 -18.36 -1.99 -15.55
C VAL A 418 -16.96 -1.60 -16.04
N LEU A 419 -16.71 -0.31 -16.28
CA LEU A 419 -15.38 0.15 -16.72
C LEU A 419 -14.32 0.03 -15.61
N LEU A 420 -14.69 0.32 -14.36
CA LEU A 420 -13.81 0.16 -13.19
C LEU A 420 -13.47 -1.32 -12.94
N GLU A 421 -14.45 -2.22 -13.02
CA GLU A 421 -14.24 -3.67 -12.91
C GLU A 421 -13.31 -4.18 -14.03
N ALA A 422 -13.51 -3.71 -15.26
CA ALA A 422 -12.64 -4.07 -16.39
C ALA A 422 -11.20 -3.55 -16.25
N GLU A 423 -10.96 -2.36 -15.68
CA GLU A 423 -9.61 -1.87 -15.42
C GLU A 423 -8.96 -2.52 -14.20
N GLN A 424 -9.72 -2.91 -13.17
CA GLN A 424 -9.21 -3.73 -12.07
C GLN A 424 -8.73 -5.10 -12.56
N ALA A 425 -9.51 -5.76 -13.44
CA ALA A 425 -9.10 -7.02 -14.06
C ALA A 425 -7.79 -6.87 -14.86
N LYS A 426 -7.67 -5.82 -15.68
CA LYS A 426 -6.43 -5.53 -16.42
C LYS A 426 -5.25 -5.22 -15.50
N GLU A 427 -5.45 -4.49 -14.40
CA GLU A 427 -4.36 -4.21 -13.47
C GLU A 427 -3.83 -5.49 -12.80
N ALA A 428 -4.71 -6.43 -12.45
CA ALA A 428 -4.32 -7.75 -11.96
C ALA A 428 -3.53 -8.55 -13.02
N GLU A 429 -3.92 -8.49 -14.30
CA GLU A 429 -3.16 -9.07 -15.41
C GLU A 429 -1.78 -8.42 -15.57
N ARG A 430 -1.69 -7.08 -15.50
CA ARG A 430 -0.43 -6.32 -15.57
C ARG A 430 0.51 -6.69 -14.42
N GLU A 431 0.00 -6.85 -13.20
CA GLU A 431 0.78 -7.30 -12.04
C GLU A 431 1.28 -8.75 -12.21
N ALA A 432 0.44 -9.67 -12.69
CA ALA A 432 0.85 -11.05 -12.99
C ALA A 432 1.95 -11.10 -14.09
N ILE A 433 1.85 -10.27 -15.12
CA ILE A 433 2.89 -10.11 -16.15
C ILE A 433 4.18 -9.53 -15.55
N LEU A 434 4.11 -8.47 -14.73
CA LEU A 434 5.30 -7.91 -14.08
C LEU A 434 5.97 -8.89 -13.10
N ALA A 435 5.18 -9.74 -12.42
CA ALA A 435 5.68 -10.77 -11.51
C ALA A 435 6.46 -11.88 -12.26
N THR A 436 5.93 -12.34 -13.41
CA THR A 436 6.54 -13.40 -14.23
C THR A 436 7.78 -12.96 -15.00
N VAL A 437 7.90 -11.68 -15.37
CA VAL A 437 9.06 -11.18 -16.13
C VAL A 437 10.29 -11.03 -15.25
N THR A 438 11.29 -11.89 -15.48
CA THR A 438 12.57 -11.94 -14.74
C THR A 438 13.61 -10.93 -15.23
N ASP A 439 13.61 -10.57 -16.52
CA ASP A 439 14.55 -9.57 -17.06
C ASP A 439 14.22 -8.16 -16.56
N LYS A 440 15.21 -7.51 -15.94
CA LYS A 440 15.13 -6.14 -15.45
C LYS A 440 14.94 -5.11 -16.59
N ARG A 441 15.42 -5.38 -17.80
CA ARG A 441 15.25 -4.46 -18.94
C ARG A 441 13.82 -4.54 -19.49
N GLU A 442 13.32 -5.74 -19.73
CA GLU A 442 11.93 -5.94 -20.18
C GLU A 442 10.92 -5.50 -19.11
N ARG A 443 11.15 -5.81 -17.82
CA ARG A 443 10.30 -5.31 -16.72
C ARG A 443 10.22 -3.77 -16.69
N ARG A 444 11.33 -3.06 -16.97
CA ARG A 444 11.34 -1.58 -17.11
C ARG A 444 10.59 -1.09 -18.34
N ARG A 445 10.62 -1.84 -19.46
CA ARG A 445 9.89 -1.52 -20.69
C ARG A 445 8.38 -1.68 -20.48
N LEU A 446 7.96 -2.82 -19.94
CA LEU A 446 6.55 -3.10 -19.61
C LEU A 446 6.00 -2.13 -18.57
N GLY A 447 6.77 -1.80 -17.52
CA GLY A 447 6.38 -0.78 -16.55
C GLY A 447 6.08 0.60 -17.17
N LYS A 448 6.82 1.02 -18.20
CA LYS A 448 6.51 2.25 -18.96
C LYS A 448 5.24 2.10 -19.79
N LEU A 449 5.04 0.95 -20.44
CA LEU A 449 3.86 0.66 -21.27
C LEU A 449 2.58 0.66 -20.41
N PHE A 450 2.59 -0.03 -19.28
CA PHE A 450 1.49 -0.04 -18.31
C PHE A 450 1.28 1.31 -17.60
N SER A 451 2.28 2.19 -17.55
CA SER A 451 2.06 3.57 -17.09
C SER A 451 1.30 4.42 -18.12
N LEU A 452 1.53 4.19 -19.42
CA LEU A 452 0.75 4.84 -20.49
C LEU A 452 -0.68 4.28 -20.54
N GLU A 453 -0.87 2.98 -20.38
CA GLU A 453 -2.21 2.37 -20.30
C GLU A 453 -3.01 2.92 -19.12
N ARG A 454 -2.40 3.02 -17.93
CA ARG A 454 -3.07 3.62 -16.75
C ARG A 454 -3.43 5.08 -16.95
N ALA A 455 -2.60 5.86 -17.65
CA ALA A 455 -2.94 7.23 -18.01
C ALA A 455 -4.15 7.29 -18.97
N ASN A 456 -4.21 6.40 -19.97
CA ASN A 456 -5.34 6.30 -20.90
C ASN A 456 -6.63 5.84 -20.18
N ALA A 457 -6.54 4.86 -19.28
CA ALA A 457 -7.65 4.38 -18.47
C ALA A 457 -8.17 5.48 -17.53
N SER A 458 -7.27 6.21 -16.86
CA SER A 458 -7.62 7.37 -16.03
C SER A 458 -8.34 8.45 -16.85
N ALA A 459 -7.88 8.76 -18.06
CA ALA A 459 -8.54 9.72 -18.93
C ALA A 459 -9.96 9.25 -19.34
N ALA A 460 -10.12 7.97 -19.68
CA ALA A 460 -11.43 7.39 -20.00
C ALA A 460 -12.40 7.47 -18.80
N ILE A 461 -11.95 7.10 -17.59
CA ILE A 461 -12.72 7.24 -16.34
C ILE A 461 -13.12 8.71 -16.14
N SER A 462 -12.18 9.65 -16.24
CA SER A 462 -12.45 11.08 -16.09
C SER A 462 -13.51 11.58 -17.06
N THR A 463 -13.43 11.23 -18.36
CA THR A 463 -14.46 11.64 -19.33
C THR A 463 -15.85 11.06 -19.01
N LEU A 464 -15.91 9.84 -18.48
CA LEU A 464 -17.18 9.18 -18.13
C LEU A 464 -17.79 9.78 -16.84
N VAL A 465 -16.94 10.15 -15.86
CA VAL A 465 -17.34 10.89 -14.66
C VAL A 465 -17.79 12.31 -15.00
N GLU A 466 -17.08 13.02 -15.88
CA GLU A 466 -17.49 14.34 -16.37
C GLU A 466 -18.85 14.27 -17.09
N HIS A 467 -19.07 13.26 -17.95
CA HIS A 467 -20.37 13.08 -18.61
C HIS A 467 -21.49 12.64 -17.66
N ALA A 468 -21.18 11.92 -16.58
CA ALA A 468 -22.16 11.59 -15.54
C ALA A 468 -22.52 12.81 -14.67
N GLY A 469 -21.53 13.64 -14.32
CA GLY A 469 -21.70 14.83 -13.48
C GLY A 469 -22.21 16.08 -14.22
N ALA A 470 -22.00 16.19 -15.53
CA ALA A 470 -22.47 17.30 -16.35
C ALA A 470 -23.96 17.23 -16.74
N ASN A 471 -24.76 16.41 -16.06
CA ASN A 471 -26.21 16.32 -16.26
C ASN A 471 -26.87 17.63 -15.79
N PRO A 472 -27.37 18.51 -16.69
CA PRO A 472 -27.78 19.86 -16.31
C PRO A 472 -29.06 19.89 -15.45
N ALA A 473 -29.82 18.81 -15.43
CA ALA A 473 -31.03 18.66 -14.60
C ALA A 473 -30.73 18.80 -13.09
N SER A 474 -29.51 18.49 -12.67
CA SER A 474 -29.09 18.53 -11.26
C SER A 474 -28.65 19.93 -10.80
N GLN A 475 -28.62 20.94 -11.70
CA GLN A 475 -28.30 22.34 -11.38
C GLN A 475 -29.52 23.28 -11.31
N GLU A 476 -30.73 22.80 -11.63
CA GLU A 476 -31.97 23.60 -11.52
C GLU A 476 -32.70 23.45 -10.17
N LEU A 477 -32.27 22.55 -9.29
CA LEU A 477 -32.95 22.27 -8.01
C LEU A 477 -32.42 23.05 -6.79
N ASP A 478 -31.33 23.82 -6.93
CA ASP A 478 -30.75 24.67 -5.86
C ASP A 478 -31.09 26.17 -6.06
N LYS A 479 -32.30 26.50 -6.54
CA LYS A 479 -32.72 27.88 -6.85
C LYS A 479 -34.04 28.36 -6.23
N ASP A 480 -34.70 27.52 -5.44
CA ASP A 480 -35.83 27.86 -4.58
C ASP A 480 -35.42 27.76 -3.09
#